data_AF-A0A2U0RWL2-F1
#
_entry.id   AF-A0A2U0RWL2-F1
#
_cell.length_a   1.000
_cell.length_b   1.000
_cell.length_c   1.000
_cell.angle_alpha   90.00
_cell.angle_beta   90.00
_cell.angle_gamma   90.00
#
_symmetry.space_group_name_H-M   'P 1'
#
loop_
_entity.id
_entity.type
_entity.pdbx_description
1 polymer ?
#
loop_
_entity_poly.entity_id
_entity_poly.type
_entity_poly.pdbx_seq_one_letter_code
_entity_poly.pdbx_strand_id
1 'polypeptide(L)'
;RVYNLTKKYNKSVVACDVGETEMAIYIRSRFDKLGIPAYLSPEDAARAMAALVRYGTYLKKCGKFDEYVAEFNRRKNAHETRKKKWAKKA
;
A
#
# COMPACT_ATOMS: atom_id res chain seq x y z
N ARG A 1 -13.01 3.91 2.41
CA ARG A 1 -12.87 3.68 3.87
C ARG A 1 -11.49 3.09 4.22
N VAL A 2 -11.13 1.91 3.71
CA VAL A 2 -9.82 1.26 3.98
C VAL A 2 -8.61 2.13 3.63
N TYR A 3 -8.60 2.77 2.46
CA TYR A 3 -7.52 3.68 2.05
C TYR A 3 -7.26 4.84 3.03
N ASN A 4 -8.26 5.32 3.78
CA ASN A 4 -8.01 6.39 4.74
C ASN A 4 -7.18 5.92 5.95
N LEU A 5 -7.14 4.61 6.23
CA LEU A 5 -6.28 4.05 7.29
C LEU A 5 -4.79 4.21 6.95
N THR A 6 -4.42 4.14 5.66
CA THR A 6 -3.03 4.31 5.20
C THR A 6 -2.52 5.75 5.36
N LYS A 7 -3.44 6.71 5.58
CA LYS A 7 -3.13 8.11 5.88
C LYS A 7 -2.91 8.33 7.37
N LYS A 8 -3.60 7.56 8.22
CA LYS A 8 -3.55 7.71 9.68
C LYS A 8 -2.41 6.93 10.32
N TYR A 9 -2.07 5.77 9.78
CA TYR A 9 -1.06 4.87 10.34
C TYR A 9 0.08 4.61 9.36
N ASN A 10 1.29 4.44 9.90
CA ASN A 10 2.47 4.05 9.13
C ASN A 10 2.61 2.53 9.00
N LYS A 11 1.48 1.81 8.97
CA LYS A 11 1.45 0.36 8.74
C LYS A 11 1.19 0.09 7.27
N SER A 12 1.87 -0.92 6.72
CA SER A 12 1.57 -1.44 5.39
C SER A 12 0.16 -2.04 5.36
N VAL A 13 -0.52 -1.89 4.22
CA VAL A 13 -1.87 -2.42 3.99
C VAL A 13 -1.85 -3.21 2.69
N VAL A 14 -2.41 -4.40 2.72
CA VAL A 14 -2.61 -5.29 1.57
C VAL A 14 -4.10 -5.58 1.48
N ALA A 15 -4.65 -5.64 0.27
CA ALA A 15 -6.03 -6.03 0.03
C ALA A 15 -6.10 -7.41 -0.64
N CYS A 16 -7.16 -8.14 -0.37
CA CYS A 16 -7.55 -9.35 -1.08
C CYS A 16 -9.04 -9.25 -1.39
N ASP A 17 -9.38 -9.41 -2.66
CA ASP A 17 -10.77 -9.52 -3.10
C ASP A 17 -10.88 -10.72 -4.03
N VAL A 18 -11.60 -11.74 -3.57
CA VAL A 18 -11.67 -13.05 -4.19
C VAL A 18 -12.78 -13.05 -5.23
N GLY A 19 -12.47 -13.53 -6.42
CA GLY A 19 -13.43 -13.66 -7.51
C GLY A 19 -12.94 -13.04 -8.81
N GLU A 20 -13.47 -13.55 -9.91
CA GLU A 20 -13.06 -13.20 -11.28
C GLU A 20 -14.11 -12.34 -11.99
N THR A 21 -15.22 -12.02 -11.32
CA THR A 21 -16.26 -11.16 -11.87
C THR A 21 -15.74 -9.75 -12.10
N GLU A 22 -16.39 -9.03 -13.01
CA GLU A 22 -16.04 -7.64 -13.32
C GLU A 22 -15.98 -6.75 -12.08
N MET A 23 -16.84 -6.99 -11.10
CA MET A 23 -16.86 -6.24 -9.86
C MET A 23 -15.60 -6.49 -9.02
N ALA A 24 -15.15 -7.74 -8.89
CA ALA A 24 -13.93 -8.07 -8.15
C ALA A 24 -12.68 -7.50 -8.84
N ILE A 25 -12.63 -7.55 -10.17
CA ILE A 25 -11.56 -6.91 -10.97
C ILE A 25 -11.58 -5.39 -10.76
N TYR A 26 -12.76 -4.77 -10.82
CA TYR A 26 -12.93 -3.35 -10.61
C TYR A 26 -12.43 -2.93 -9.22
N ILE A 27 -12.85 -3.62 -8.16
CA ILE A 27 -12.45 -3.30 -6.78
C ILE A 27 -10.94 -3.45 -6.59
N ARG A 28 -10.31 -4.53 -7.08
CA ARG A 28 -8.84 -4.66 -7.05
C ARG A 28 -8.16 -3.50 -7.77
N SER A 29 -8.61 -3.16 -8.98
CA SER A 29 -8.08 -2.01 -9.73
C SER A 29 -8.22 -0.68 -8.97
N ARG A 30 -9.31 -0.49 -8.20
CA ARG A 30 -9.48 0.70 -7.36
C ARG A 30 -8.47 0.75 -6.23
N PHE A 31 -8.16 -0.38 -5.60
CA PHE A 31 -7.11 -0.45 -4.58
C PHE A 31 -5.72 -0.15 -5.16
N ASP A 32 -5.39 -0.73 -6.31
CA ASP A 32 -4.09 -0.48 -6.97
C ASP A 32 -3.92 1.00 -7.35
N LYS A 33 -4.96 1.64 -7.89
CA LYS A 33 -4.97 3.10 -8.17
C LYS A 33 -4.81 3.98 -6.93
N LEU A 34 -5.11 3.43 -5.75
CA LEU A 34 -4.92 4.06 -4.46
C LEU A 34 -3.57 3.68 -3.81
N GLY A 35 -2.75 2.88 -4.49
CA GLY A 35 -1.43 2.44 -4.01
C GLY A 35 -1.50 1.34 -2.95
N ILE A 36 -2.60 0.59 -2.88
CA ILE A 36 -2.75 -0.58 -2.02
C ILE A 36 -2.69 -1.81 -2.93
N PRO A 37 -1.67 -2.68 -2.80
CA PRO A 37 -1.61 -3.90 -3.61
C PRO A 37 -2.81 -4.79 -3.28
N ALA A 38 -3.57 -5.18 -4.31
CA ALA A 38 -4.74 -6.02 -4.18
C ALA A 38 -4.57 -7.36 -4.93
N TYR A 39 -4.79 -8.46 -4.22
CA TYR A 39 -4.59 -9.82 -4.75
C TYR A 39 -5.91 -10.58 -4.94
N LEU A 40 -5.93 -11.49 -5.92
CA LEU A 40 -7.07 -12.37 -6.20
C LEU A 40 -7.22 -13.47 -5.14
N SER A 41 -6.10 -14.02 -4.66
CA SER A 41 -6.09 -15.12 -3.71
C SER A 41 -5.61 -14.69 -2.32
N PRO A 42 -6.15 -15.27 -1.24
CA PRO A 42 -5.65 -15.03 0.10
C PRO A 42 -4.20 -15.51 0.28
N GLU A 43 -3.77 -16.55 -0.44
CA GLU A 43 -2.41 -17.06 -0.42
C GLU A 43 -1.41 -16.04 -0.96
N ASP A 44 -1.76 -15.33 -2.05
CA ASP A 44 -0.94 -14.24 -2.58
C ASP A 44 -0.85 -13.07 -1.61
N ALA A 45 -1.98 -12.67 -1.01
CA ALA A 45 -1.99 -11.63 0.00
C ALA A 45 -1.15 -12.01 1.23
N ALA A 46 -1.22 -13.27 1.67
CA ALA A 46 -0.40 -13.79 2.76
C ALA A 46 1.09 -13.78 2.42
N ARG A 47 1.47 -14.18 1.20
CA ARG A 47 2.85 -14.07 0.71
C ARG A 47 3.35 -12.64 0.72
N ALA A 48 2.54 -11.69 0.26
CA ALA A 48 2.90 -10.26 0.27
C ALA A 48 3.10 -9.75 1.70
N MET A 49 2.20 -10.10 2.63
CA MET A 49 2.35 -9.75 4.05
C MET A 49 3.63 -10.34 4.66
N ALA A 50 3.92 -11.63 4.40
CA ALA A 50 5.14 -12.28 4.87
C ALA A 50 6.40 -11.60 4.31
N ALA A 51 6.41 -11.23 3.03
CA ALA A 51 7.51 -10.51 2.42
C ALA A 51 7.77 -9.14 3.07
N LEU A 52 6.70 -8.38 3.35
CA LEU A 52 6.79 -7.09 4.06
C LEU A 52 7.39 -7.25 5.46
N VAL A 53 6.95 -8.26 6.21
CA VAL A 53 7.49 -8.55 7.55
C VAL A 53 8.96 -8.97 7.48
N ARG A 54 9.32 -9.86 6.55
CA ARG A 54 10.71 -10.31 6.35
C ARG A 54 11.63 -9.15 6.02
N TYR A 55 11.22 -8.28 5.10
CA TYR A 55 12.01 -7.12 4.71
C TYR A 55 12.13 -6.09 5.84
N GLY A 56 11.03 -5.80 6.55
CA GLY A 56 11.07 -4.95 7.75
C GLY A 56 12.00 -5.51 8.83
N THR A 57 11.97 -6.82 9.05
CA THR A 57 12.87 -7.49 10.00
C THR A 57 14.34 -7.39 9.56
N TYR A 58 14.61 -7.57 8.27
CA TYR A 58 15.94 -7.38 7.70
C TYR A 58 16.45 -5.95 7.92
N LEU A 59 15.64 -4.94 7.60
CA LEU A 59 16.00 -3.53 7.82
C LEU A 59 16.26 -3.22 9.30
N LYS A 60 15.50 -3.82 10.22
CA LYS A 60 15.73 -3.69 11.67
C LYS A 60 17.07 -4.30 12.07
N LYS A 61 17.41 -5.48 11.55
CA LYS A 61 18.73 -6.11 11.79
C LYS A 61 19.87 -5.24 11.30
N CYS A 62 19.69 -4.51 10.19
CA CYS A 62 20.69 -3.59 9.66
C CYS A 62 20.71 -2.21 10.35
N GLY A 63 19.81 -1.93 11.31
CA GLY A 63 19.69 -0.60 11.93
C GLY A 63 19.18 0.49 10.97
N LYS A 64 18.54 0.12 9.85
CA LYS A 64 18.11 1.02 8.77
C LYS A 64 16.59 1.18 8.64
N PHE A 65 15.83 0.56 9.54
CA PHE A 65 14.37 0.54 9.46
C PHE A 65 13.75 1.94 9.53
N ASP A 66 14.13 2.74 10.52
CA ASP A 66 13.50 4.06 10.72
C ASP A 66 13.84 5.05 9.60
N GLU A 67 15.09 5.05 9.13
CA GLU A 67 15.53 5.84 7.97
C GLU A 67 14.72 5.47 6.72
N TYR A 68 14.58 4.18 6.46
CA TYR A 68 13.80 3.67 5.32
C TYR A 68 12.33 4.10 5.40
N VAL A 69 11.70 3.93 6.57
CA VAL A 69 10.28 4.28 6.78
C VAL A 69 10.06 5.78 6.68
N ALA A 70 10.96 6.60 7.22
CA ALA A 70 10.91 8.05 7.10
C ALA A 70 10.99 8.49 5.63
N GLU A 71 11.93 7.93 4.87
CA GLU A 71 12.10 8.24 3.45
C GLU A 71 10.91 7.76 2.60
N PHE A 72 10.40 6.57 2.89
CA PHE A 72 9.17 6.06 2.26
C PHE A 72 7.99 7.01 2.49
N ASN A 73 7.78 7.47 3.73
CA ASN A 73 6.69 8.39 4.06
C ASN A 73 6.87 9.76 3.40
N ARG A 74 8.11 10.26 3.29
CA ARG A 74 8.42 11.50 2.58
C ARG A 74 7.97 11.43 1.11
N ARG A 75 8.37 10.36 0.41
CA ARG A 75 8.00 10.11 -0.99
C ARG A 75 6.48 9.94 -1.16
N LYS A 76 5.84 9.18 -0.27
CA LYS A 76 4.38 9.00 -0.24
C LYS A 76 3.64 10.35 -0.11
N ASN A 77 4.05 11.18 0.85
CA ASN A 77 3.42 12.47 1.09
C ASN A 77 3.64 13.45 -0.07
N ALA A 78 4.83 13.45 -0.70
CA ALA A 78 5.10 14.25 -1.88
C ALA A 78 4.19 13.85 -3.07
N HIS A 79 4.00 12.55 -3.30
CA HIS A 79 3.10 12.04 -4.33
C HIS A 79 1.63 12.47 -4.07
N GLU A 80 1.15 12.34 -2.83
CA GLU A 80 -0.20 12.76 -2.45
C GLU A 80 -0.42 14.27 -2.64
N THR A 81 0.56 15.10 -2.28
CA THR A 81 0.50 16.56 -2.50
C THR A 81 0.41 16.91 -3.97
N ARG A 82 1.20 16.26 -4.84
CA ARG A 82 1.14 16.44 -6.30
C ARG A 82 -0.24 16.05 -6.86
N LYS A 83 -0.77 14.91 -6.44
CA LYS A 83 -2.09 14.40 -6.86
C LYS A 83 -3.21 15.40 -6.51
N LYS A 84 -3.18 15.97 -5.29
CA LYS A 84 -4.13 17.01 -4.87
C LYS A 84 -3.99 18.30 -5.68
N LYS A 85 -2.77 18.71 -6.01
CA LYS A 85 -2.53 19.92 -6.82
C LYS A 85 -3.14 19.79 -8.22
N TRP A 86 -3.01 18.64 -8.86
CA TRP A 86 -3.59 18.40 -10.18
C TRP A 86 -5.10 18.26 -10.14
N ALA A 87 -5.64 17.58 -9.13
CA ALA A 87 -7.09 17.45 -8.95
C ALA A 87 -7.81 18.79 -8.66
N LYS A 88 -7.10 19.81 -8.16
CA LYS A 88 -7.64 21.17 -7.96
C LYS A 88 -7.55 22.06 -9.20
N LYS A 89 -6.78 21.65 -10.21
CA LYS A 89 -6.56 22.41 -11.45
C LYS A 89 -7.50 21.97 -12.58
N ALA A 90 -8.08 20.77 -12.46
CA ALA A 90 -9.17 20.27 -13.30
C ALA A 90 -10.52 20.66 -12.70
#